data_AF-A0A2T1C816-F1
#
_entry.id   AF-A0A2T1C816-F1
#
_cell.length_a   1.000
_cell.length_b   1.000
_cell.length_c   1.000
_cell.angle_alpha   90.00
_cell.angle_beta   90.00
_cell.angle_gamma   90.00
#
_symmetry.space_group_name_H-M   'P 1'
#
loop_
_entity.id
_entity.type
_entity.pdbx_description
1 polymer ?
#
loop_
_entity_poly.entity_id
_entity_poly.type
_entity_poly.pdbx_seq_one_letter_code
_entity_poly.pdbx_strand_id
1 'polypeptide(L)'
;MKAGEIIRVIVFYLIGAILVFVGQPLLYRNGIIAVNDVPEVETWVSDYYTPAAAIVFGICLLATIIWLVITAISKADLAEDIEKSRLWWWLIGLLPVISICAAIALYKEGSGEAQLSLAVLFVLDFLWLYWLTTASSTPGLFMFIPPLARQLRGMIGAI
;
A
#
# COMPACT_ATOMS: atom_id res chain seq x y z
N MET A 1 0.08 -20.17 5.97
CA MET A 1 0.71 -19.01 6.62
C MET A 1 0.89 -19.30 8.10
N LYS A 2 2.00 -18.86 8.69
CA LYS A 2 2.27 -18.94 10.13
C LYS A 2 1.55 -17.81 10.86
N ALA A 3 1.23 -18.00 12.15
CA ALA A 3 0.56 -16.98 12.97
C ALA A 3 1.31 -15.63 12.97
N GLY A 4 2.64 -15.65 13.04
CA GLY A 4 3.46 -14.43 13.02
C GLY A 4 3.38 -13.64 11.71
N GLU A 5 3.16 -14.30 10.56
CA GLU A 5 2.95 -13.62 9.27
C GLU A 5 1.62 -12.88 9.27
N ILE A 6 0.57 -13.52 9.79
CA ILE A 6 -0.77 -12.91 9.91
C ILE A 6 -0.73 -11.72 10.86
N ILE A 7 -0.08 -11.86 12.02
CA ILE A 7 0.06 -10.76 12.99
C ILE A 7 0.78 -9.57 12.36
N ARG A 8 1.87 -9.79 11.60
CA ARG A 8 2.57 -8.69 10.90
C ARG A 8 1.67 -7.98 9.89
N VAL A 9 0.91 -8.72 9.09
CA VAL A 9 -0.05 -8.13 8.13
C VAL A 9 -1.03 -7.22 8.88
N ILE A 10 -1.63 -7.71 9.97
CA ILE A 10 -2.57 -6.92 10.78
C ILE A 10 -1.88 -5.67 11.31
N VAL A 11 -0.69 -5.79 11.90
CA VAL A 11 0.06 -4.65 12.47
C VAL A 11 0.40 -3.62 11.40
N PHE A 12 0.88 -4.03 10.22
CA PHE A 12 1.20 -3.08 9.14
C PHE A 12 -0.03 -2.34 8.63
N TYR A 13 -1.18 -3.01 8.53
CA TYR A 13 -2.43 -2.35 8.13
C TYR A 13 -3.00 -1.44 9.21
N LEU A 14 -2.87 -1.79 10.50
CA LEU A 14 -3.28 -0.91 11.59
C LEU A 14 -2.41 0.36 11.64
N ILE A 15 -1.08 0.22 11.55
CA ILE A 15 -0.17 1.36 11.49
C ILE A 15 -0.43 2.17 10.22
N GLY A 16 -0.59 1.50 9.07
CA GLY A 16 -0.89 2.15 7.80
C GLY A 16 -2.21 2.93 7.85
N ALA A 17 -3.26 2.40 8.47
CA ALA A 17 -4.53 3.11 8.64
C ALA A 17 -4.36 4.37 9.49
N ILE A 18 -3.58 4.29 10.58
CA ILE A 18 -3.27 5.48 11.40
C ILE A 18 -2.48 6.51 10.59
N LEU A 19 -1.45 6.07 9.85
CA LEU A 19 -0.64 6.97 9.03
C LEU A 19 -1.47 7.66 7.94
N VAL A 20 -2.31 6.90 7.24
CA VAL A 20 -3.15 7.40 6.14
C VAL A 20 -4.28 8.28 6.68
N PHE A 21 -5.10 7.82 7.61
CA PHE A 21 -6.32 8.54 7.99
C PHE A 21 -6.14 9.54 9.14
N VAL A 22 -4.96 9.55 9.79
CA VAL A 22 -4.66 10.50 10.87
C VAL A 22 -3.36 11.25 10.57
N GLY A 23 -2.26 10.54 10.32
CA GLY A 23 -0.94 11.14 10.14
C GLY A 23 -0.88 12.10 8.96
N GLN A 24 -1.28 11.66 7.77
CA GLN A 24 -1.23 12.45 6.55
C GLN A 24 -2.19 13.67 6.58
N PRO A 25 -3.46 13.57 7.01
CA PRO A 25 -4.33 14.72 7.25
C PRO A 25 -3.70 15.78 8.16
N LEU A 26 -2.98 15.37 9.22
CA LEU A 26 -2.31 16.30 10.12
C LEU A 26 -1.18 17.08 9.43
N LEU A 27 -0.54 16.52 8.40
CA LEU A 27 0.47 17.25 7.62
C LEU A 27 -0.15 18.44 6.90
N TYR A 28 -1.35 18.28 6.36
CA TYR A 28 -2.10 19.34 5.69
C TYR A 28 -2.69 20.33 6.69
N ARG A 29 -3.37 19.85 7.73
CA ARG A 29 -4.02 20.68 8.75
C ARG A 29 -3.03 21.58 9.49
N ASN A 30 -1.81 21.09 9.75
CA ASN A 30 -0.77 21.86 10.42
C ASN A 30 0.06 22.73 9.45
N GLY A 31 -0.26 22.73 8.15
CA GLY A 31 0.49 23.48 7.15
C GLY A 31 1.91 23.00 6.90
N ILE A 32 2.26 21.76 7.31
CA ILE A 32 3.56 21.14 7.00
C ILE A 32 3.65 20.92 5.49
N ILE A 33 2.55 20.45 4.89
CA ILE A 33 2.34 20.48 3.45
C ILE A 33 1.35 21.60 3.17
N ALA A 34 1.84 22.70 2.59
CA ALA A 34 1.02 23.85 2.28
C ALA A 34 0.11 23.57 1.07
N VAL A 35 -1.17 23.90 1.23
CA VAL A 35 -2.19 23.87 0.18
C VAL A 35 -2.96 25.19 0.33
N ASN A 36 -2.54 26.21 -0.40
CA ASN A 36 -3.05 27.58 -0.25
C ASN A 36 -4.16 27.91 -1.26
N ASP A 37 -4.37 27.03 -2.24
CA ASP A 37 -5.39 27.16 -3.27
C ASP A 37 -6.77 26.67 -2.82
N VAL A 38 -6.91 26.24 -1.56
CA VAL A 38 -8.19 25.82 -0.96
C VAL A 38 -8.65 26.80 0.12
N PRO A 39 -9.94 27.20 0.16
CA PRO A 39 -10.45 28.13 1.17
C PRO A 39 -10.40 27.57 2.59
N GLU A 40 -10.68 26.27 2.74
CA GLU A 40 -10.75 25.56 4.01
C GLU A 40 -10.11 24.19 3.87
N VAL A 41 -8.95 24.01 4.50
CA VAL A 41 -8.19 22.74 4.47
C VAL A 41 -9.01 21.59 5.04
N GLU A 42 -9.82 21.83 6.07
CA GLU A 42 -10.63 20.78 6.71
C GLU A 42 -11.67 20.20 5.76
N THR A 43 -12.38 21.07 5.05
CA THR A 43 -13.38 20.69 4.03
C THR A 43 -12.70 19.97 2.87
N TRP A 44 -11.54 20.45 2.42
CA TRP A 44 -10.75 19.76 1.40
C TRP A 44 -10.29 18.36 1.85
N VAL A 45 -9.84 18.21 3.10
CA VAL A 45 -9.41 16.92 3.66
C VAL A 45 -10.58 15.94 3.69
N SER A 46 -11.76 16.39 4.10
CA SER A 46 -12.97 15.58 4.16
C SER A 46 -13.45 15.15 2.76
N ASP A 47 -13.50 16.08 1.83
CA ASP A 47 -14.24 15.88 0.56
C ASP A 47 -13.37 15.30 -0.55
N TYR A 48 -12.06 15.54 -0.50
CA TYR A 48 -11.12 15.12 -1.55
C TYR A 48 -10.07 14.13 -1.05
N TYR A 49 -9.31 14.51 -0.01
CA TYR A 49 -8.21 13.67 0.48
C TYR A 49 -8.73 12.33 1.03
N THR A 50 -9.69 12.36 1.95
CA THR A 50 -10.12 11.17 2.69
C THR A 50 -10.73 10.10 1.77
N PRO A 51 -11.63 10.43 0.82
CA PRO A 51 -12.15 9.47 -0.14
C PRO A 51 -11.06 8.91 -1.06
N ALA A 52 -10.15 9.76 -1.55
CA ALA A 52 -9.03 9.34 -2.38
C ALA A 52 -8.12 8.34 -1.64
N ALA A 53 -7.74 8.68 -0.41
CA ALA A 53 -6.95 7.84 0.48
C ALA A 53 -7.66 6.51 0.79
N ALA A 54 -8.98 6.54 1.02
CA ALA A 54 -9.78 5.34 1.27
C ALA A 54 -9.79 4.38 0.07
N ILE A 55 -9.88 4.90 -1.16
CA ILE A 55 -9.79 4.10 -2.38
C ILE A 55 -8.44 3.41 -2.47
N VAL A 56 -7.34 4.16 -2.35
CA VAL A 56 -5.98 3.61 -2.45
C VAL A 56 -5.71 2.58 -1.35
N PHE A 57 -6.10 2.89 -0.11
CA PHE A 57 -5.98 1.98 1.03
C PHE A 57 -6.76 0.68 0.80
N GLY A 58 -8.02 0.79 0.38
CA GLY A 58 -8.89 -0.36 0.12
C GLY A 58 -8.36 -1.25 -1.00
N ILE A 59 -7.87 -0.66 -2.09
CA ILE A 59 -7.27 -1.44 -3.19
C ILE A 59 -5.96 -2.10 -2.77
N CYS A 60 -5.11 -1.43 -1.98
CA CYS A 60 -3.91 -2.05 -1.41
C CYS A 60 -4.26 -3.25 -0.53
N LEU A 61 -5.26 -3.12 0.33
CA LEU A 61 -5.76 -4.20 1.19
C LEU A 61 -6.23 -5.39 0.37
N LEU A 62 -7.09 -5.16 -0.61
CA LEU A 62 -7.61 -6.21 -1.48
C LEU A 62 -6.49 -6.90 -2.26
N ALA A 63 -5.58 -6.13 -2.87
CA ALA A 63 -4.44 -6.66 -3.60
C ALA A 63 -3.54 -7.53 -2.69
N THR A 64 -3.29 -7.08 -1.47
CA THR A 64 -2.50 -7.83 -0.48
C THR A 64 -3.18 -9.13 -0.08
N ILE A 65 -4.49 -9.09 0.21
CA ILE A 65 -5.27 -10.29 0.57
C ILE A 65 -5.24 -11.28 -0.59
N ILE A 66 -5.50 -10.83 -1.83
CA ILE A 66 -5.47 -11.67 -3.02
C ILE A 66 -4.12 -12.38 -3.14
N TRP A 67 -3.02 -11.63 -3.01
CA TRP A 67 -1.67 -12.20 -3.07
C TRP A 67 -1.42 -13.25 -1.98
N LEU A 68 -1.76 -12.94 -0.73
CA LEU A 68 -1.56 -13.84 0.40
C LEU A 68 -2.41 -15.10 0.30
N VAL A 69 -3.64 -14.99 -0.21
CA VAL A 69 -4.51 -16.15 -0.48
C VAL A 69 -3.91 -17.03 -1.56
N ILE A 70 -3.52 -16.47 -2.71
CA ILE A 70 -2.89 -17.21 -3.82
C ILE A 70 -1.66 -17.98 -3.30
N THR A 71 -0.75 -17.29 -2.61
CA THR A 71 0.48 -17.92 -2.11
C THR A 71 0.25 -18.92 -0.98
N ALA A 72 -0.84 -18.80 -0.22
CA ALA A 72 -1.19 -19.77 0.82
C ALA A 72 -1.79 -21.06 0.27
N ILE A 73 -2.50 -21.02 -0.87
CA ILE A 73 -3.12 -22.20 -1.48
C ILE A 73 -2.25 -22.85 -2.55
N SER A 74 -1.32 -22.11 -3.15
CA SER A 74 -0.42 -22.64 -4.17
C SER A 74 0.57 -23.63 -3.56
N LYS A 75 0.63 -24.82 -4.17
CA LYS A 75 1.71 -25.79 -3.95
C LYS A 75 2.80 -25.46 -4.97
N ALA A 76 3.88 -24.81 -4.54
CA ALA A 76 5.06 -24.66 -5.40
C ALA A 76 5.89 -25.93 -5.28
N ASP A 77 5.89 -26.76 -6.33
CA ASP A 77 6.77 -27.92 -6.42
C ASP A 77 7.90 -27.69 -7.45
N LEU A 78 7.73 -26.73 -8.39
CA LEU A 78 8.68 -26.45 -9.46
C LEU A 78 9.15 -24.99 -9.49
N ALA A 79 10.35 -24.76 -10.03
CA ALA A 79 10.90 -23.42 -10.24
C ALA A 79 10.04 -22.55 -11.19
N GLU A 80 9.35 -23.20 -12.14
CA GLU A 80 8.40 -22.54 -13.05
C GLU A 80 7.21 -21.92 -12.30
N ASP A 81 6.72 -22.58 -11.24
CA ASP A 81 5.62 -22.07 -10.42
C ASP A 81 6.00 -20.79 -9.67
N ILE A 82 7.28 -20.67 -9.28
CA ILE A 82 7.81 -19.49 -8.59
C ILE A 82 7.87 -18.30 -9.54
N GLU A 83 8.36 -18.49 -10.77
CA GLU A 83 8.43 -17.40 -11.76
C GLU A 83 7.03 -16.96 -12.23
N LYS A 84 6.09 -17.91 -12.38
CA LYS A 84 4.68 -17.58 -12.65
C LYS A 84 4.07 -16.77 -11.51
N SER A 85 4.32 -17.15 -10.26
CA SER A 85 3.86 -16.39 -9.09
C SER A 85 4.51 -15.00 -9.02
N ARG A 86 5.77 -14.84 -9.48
CA ARG A 86 6.42 -13.53 -9.58
C ARG A 86 5.68 -12.61 -10.54
N LEU A 87 5.26 -13.12 -11.70
CA LEU A 87 4.42 -12.37 -12.64
C LEU A 87 3.12 -11.93 -11.97
N TRP A 88 2.44 -12.85 -11.27
CA TRP A 88 1.20 -12.54 -10.56
C TRP A 88 1.37 -11.45 -9.50
N TRP A 89 2.48 -11.46 -8.75
CA TRP A 89 2.76 -10.42 -7.77
C TRP A 89 2.81 -9.02 -8.41
N TRP A 90 3.47 -8.91 -9.57
CA TRP A 90 3.53 -7.65 -10.31
C TRP A 90 2.17 -7.26 -10.88
N LEU A 91 1.43 -8.19 -11.48
CA LEU A 91 0.09 -7.92 -12.01
C LEU A 91 -0.88 -7.45 -10.93
N ILE A 92 -0.86 -8.06 -9.75
CA ILE A 92 -1.66 -7.65 -8.60
C ILE A 92 -1.17 -6.28 -8.09
N GLY A 93 0.15 -6.05 -8.09
CA GLY A 93 0.76 -4.77 -7.73
C GLY A 93 0.39 -3.61 -8.64
N LEU A 94 -0.06 -3.87 -9.87
CA LEU A 94 -0.61 -2.83 -10.75
C LEU A 94 -1.95 -2.29 -10.25
N LEU A 95 -2.75 -3.06 -9.50
CA LEU A 95 -4.05 -2.60 -9.00
C LEU A 95 -3.91 -1.37 -8.09
N PRO A 96 -3.03 -1.36 -7.06
CA PRO A 96 -2.71 -0.15 -6.32
C PRO A 96 -2.24 1.00 -7.20
N VAL A 97 -1.30 0.76 -8.14
CA VAL A 97 -0.77 1.82 -9.01
C VAL A 97 -1.87 2.47 -9.83
N ILE A 98 -2.78 1.68 -10.41
CA ILE A 98 -3.95 2.19 -11.14
C ILE A 98 -4.88 2.97 -10.20
N SER A 99 -5.09 2.50 -8.97
CA SER A 99 -5.93 3.20 -8.00
C SER A 99 -5.37 4.56 -7.59
N ILE A 100 -4.03 4.71 -7.51
CA ILE A 100 -3.37 5.98 -7.25
C ILE A 100 -3.63 6.95 -8.41
N CYS A 101 -3.41 6.49 -9.65
CA CYS A 101 -3.69 7.30 -10.84
C CYS A 101 -5.17 7.71 -10.91
N ALA A 102 -6.08 6.79 -10.63
CA ALA A 102 -7.52 7.05 -10.61
C ALA A 102 -7.91 8.03 -9.50
N ALA A 103 -7.39 7.87 -8.29
CA ALA A 103 -7.65 8.78 -7.17
C ALA A 103 -7.16 10.19 -7.47
N ILE A 104 -5.95 10.35 -8.00
CA ILE A 104 -5.43 11.66 -8.40
C ILE A 104 -6.29 12.28 -9.51
N ALA A 105 -6.70 11.48 -10.50
CA ALA A 105 -7.51 11.98 -11.62
C ALA A 105 -8.91 12.41 -11.19
N LEU A 106 -9.58 11.63 -10.32
CA LEU A 106 -10.94 11.90 -9.85
C LEU A 106 -11.01 13.09 -8.90
N TYR A 107 -9.98 13.31 -8.09
CA TYR A 107 -9.95 14.37 -7.08
C TYR A 107 -9.03 15.53 -7.46
N LYS A 108 -8.63 15.60 -8.73
CA LYS A 108 -7.74 16.63 -9.31
C LYS A 108 -8.24 18.06 -9.10
N GLU A 109 -9.56 18.26 -9.18
CA GLU A 109 -10.20 19.58 -9.09
C GLU A 109 -10.23 20.14 -7.66
N GLY A 110 -9.92 19.32 -6.65
CA GLY A 110 -9.92 19.77 -5.25
C GLY A 110 -8.77 20.70 -4.89
N SER A 111 -7.59 20.51 -5.50
CA SER A 111 -6.42 21.39 -5.37
C SER A 111 -5.38 21.05 -6.42
N GLY A 112 -4.85 22.08 -7.09
CA GLY A 112 -3.70 21.96 -7.98
C GLY A 112 -2.39 21.80 -7.22
N GLU A 113 -2.23 22.51 -6.09
CA GLU A 113 -1.01 22.49 -5.27
C GLU A 113 -0.79 21.14 -4.58
N ALA A 114 -1.87 20.46 -4.19
CA ALA A 114 -1.79 19.20 -3.45
C ALA A 114 -1.35 18.00 -4.32
N GLN A 115 -1.47 18.06 -5.66
CA GLN A 115 -1.34 16.88 -6.55
C GLN A 115 -0.01 16.15 -6.39
N LEU A 116 1.11 16.88 -6.35
CA LEU A 116 2.42 16.26 -6.20
C LEU A 116 2.55 15.59 -4.83
N SER A 117 2.10 16.26 -3.77
CA SER A 117 2.14 15.71 -2.41
C SER A 117 1.27 14.46 -2.27
N LEU A 118 0.06 14.47 -2.85
CA LEU A 118 -0.84 13.32 -2.88
C LEU A 118 -0.21 12.15 -3.63
N ALA A 119 0.40 12.40 -4.79
CA ALA A 119 1.09 11.36 -5.55
C ALA A 119 2.22 10.71 -4.74
N VAL A 120 3.03 11.51 -4.06
CA VAL A 120 4.11 11.01 -3.21
C VAL A 120 3.55 10.21 -2.04
N LEU A 121 2.59 10.74 -1.31
CA LEU A 121 1.99 10.07 -0.15
C LEU A 121 1.32 8.75 -0.54
N PHE A 122 0.55 8.72 -1.62
CA PHE A 122 -0.10 7.49 -2.07
C PHE A 122 0.89 6.44 -2.59
N VAL A 123 2.02 6.86 -3.18
CA VAL A 123 3.11 5.93 -3.51
C VAL A 123 3.74 5.36 -2.24
N LEU A 124 3.93 6.18 -1.19
CA LEU A 124 4.40 5.69 0.10
C LEU A 124 3.39 4.72 0.73
N ASP A 125 2.09 4.96 0.59
CA ASP A 125 1.04 4.07 1.06
C ASP A 125 1.06 2.73 0.32
N PHE A 126 1.24 2.74 -1.00
CA PHE A 126 1.46 1.52 -1.76
C PHE A 126 2.68 0.75 -1.27
N LEU A 127 3.81 1.44 -1.05
CA LEU A 127 5.03 0.81 -0.58
C LEU A 127 4.83 0.20 0.81
N TRP A 128 4.12 0.87 1.71
CA TRP A 128 3.84 0.36 3.05
C TRP A 128 2.81 -0.77 3.06
N LEU A 129 1.64 -0.54 2.48
CA LEU A 129 0.48 -1.42 2.60
C LEU A 129 0.61 -2.67 1.73
N TYR A 130 1.09 -2.53 0.50
CA TYR A 130 1.23 -3.65 -0.43
C TYR A 130 2.64 -4.22 -0.43
N TRP A 131 3.66 -3.42 -0.77
CA TRP A 131 5.00 -3.95 -0.96
C TRP A 131 5.61 -4.47 0.35
N LEU A 132 5.67 -3.66 1.41
CA LEU A 132 6.29 -4.04 2.68
C LEU A 132 5.55 -5.20 3.34
N THR A 133 4.21 -5.17 3.33
CA THR A 133 3.39 -6.26 3.86
C THR A 133 3.64 -7.57 3.13
N THR A 134 3.65 -7.56 1.79
CA THR A 134 3.90 -8.79 1.02
C THR A 134 5.36 -9.24 1.13
N ALA A 135 6.34 -8.33 1.09
CA ALA A 135 7.76 -8.64 1.25
C ALA A 135 8.07 -9.30 2.60
N SER A 136 7.45 -8.82 3.67
CA SER A 136 7.67 -9.34 5.03
C SER A 136 6.87 -10.61 5.35
N SER A 137 5.69 -10.79 4.75
CA SER A 137 4.70 -11.75 5.25
C SER A 137 4.20 -12.78 4.22
N THR A 138 4.71 -12.76 2.99
CA THR A 138 4.48 -13.85 2.02
C THR A 138 5.01 -15.19 2.59
N PRO A 139 4.20 -16.26 2.61
CA PRO A 139 4.57 -17.54 3.21
C PRO A 139 5.45 -18.42 2.30
N GLY A 140 6.16 -19.36 2.94
CA GLY A 140 6.72 -20.55 2.30
C GLY A 140 7.73 -20.26 1.19
N LEU A 141 7.68 -21.06 0.12
CA LEU A 141 8.61 -20.97 -1.01
C LEU A 141 8.50 -19.66 -1.81
N PHE A 142 7.38 -18.94 -1.66
CA PHE A 142 7.13 -17.66 -2.33
C PHE A 142 7.72 -16.46 -1.58
N MET A 143 8.34 -16.67 -0.41
CA MET A 143 8.72 -15.59 0.50
C MET A 143 9.74 -14.58 -0.05
N PHE A 144 10.43 -14.92 -1.14
CA PHE A 144 11.39 -14.05 -1.82
C PHE A 144 10.92 -13.55 -3.19
N ILE A 145 9.65 -13.74 -3.53
CA ILE A 145 9.07 -13.19 -4.75
C ILE A 145 9.05 -11.65 -4.72
N PRO A 146 8.54 -11.01 -3.65
CA PRO A 146 8.51 -9.55 -3.61
C PRO A 146 9.94 -9.00 -3.67
N PRO A 147 10.19 -7.94 -4.47
CA PRO A 147 11.50 -7.34 -4.58
C PRO A 147 12.05 -6.94 -3.21
N LEU A 148 13.34 -7.19 -2.99
CA LEU A 148 14.08 -6.89 -1.75
C LEU A 148 13.58 -7.61 -0.49
N ALA A 149 12.67 -8.59 -0.61
CA ALA A 149 12.17 -9.36 0.53
C ALA A 149 13.27 -10.08 1.30
N ARG A 150 14.32 -10.55 0.62
CA ARG A 150 15.46 -11.22 1.28
C ARG A 150 16.19 -10.28 2.24
N GLN A 151 16.54 -9.07 1.78
CA GLN A 151 17.22 -8.06 2.58
C GLN A 151 16.35 -7.64 3.76
N LEU A 152 15.06 -7.35 3.50
CA LEU A 152 14.10 -6.97 4.53
C LEU A 152 14.00 -8.03 5.63
N ARG A 153 13.82 -9.30 5.25
CA ARG A 153 13.69 -10.41 6.20
C ARG A 153 14.94 -10.65 7.02
N GLY A 154 16.12 -10.42 6.44
CA GLY A 154 17.38 -10.46 7.16
C GLY A 154 17.46 -9.39 8.25
N MET A 155 16.95 -8.19 8.00
CA MET A 155 16.93 -7.10 9.00
C MET A 155 15.93 -7.34 10.13
N ILE A 156 14.78 -7.94 9.85
CA ILE A 156 13.71 -8.19 10.85
C ILE A 156 13.82 -9.57 11.52
N GLY A 157 14.90 -10.32 11.29
CA GLY A 157 15.12 -11.65 11.88
C GLY A 157 14.09 -12.71 11.48
N ALA A 158 13.57 -12.64 10.25
CA ALA A 158 12.50 -13.51 9.73
C ALA A 158 12.98 -14.52 8.67
N ILE A 159 14.28 -14.86 8.67
CA ILE A 159 14.92 -15.90 7.85
C ILE A 159 15.20 -17.11 8.72
#